data_AF-A0A165KXQ5-F1
#
_entry.id   AF-A0A165KXQ5-F1
#
_cell.length_a   1.000
_cell.length_b   1.000
_cell.length_c   1.000
_cell.angle_alpha   90.00
_cell.angle_beta   90.00
_cell.angle_gamma   90.00
#
_symmetry.space_group_name_H-M   'P 1'
#
loop_
_entity.id
_entity.type
_entity.pdbx_description
1 polymer ?
#
loop_
_entity_poly.entity_id
_entity_poly.type
_entity_poly.pdbx_seq_one_letter_code
_entity_poly.pdbx_strand_id
1 'polypeptide(L)'
;VLEVYPPAKPERKSHPLPVRPIAAPTSAPRPLAERLSEPRPLPDFKCKSSAEAQGILSKKVGATTDRFQAIFDKKYLFDHLNEDWQKALHRFADQLNWLDQNLDKIPTWSKEQREKVSWACESIGCVEFSTPSEPLACRYRKVTREPVHISNGRYLDWIIL
;
A
#
# COMPACT_ATOMS: atom_id res chain seq x y z
N VAL A 1 9.25 -28.96 42.41
CA VAL A 1 9.38 -28.53 41.00
C VAL A 1 8.24 -27.59 40.73
N LEU A 2 8.52 -26.29 40.53
CA LEU A 2 7.50 -25.25 40.35
C LEU A 2 7.03 -25.26 38.88
N GLU A 3 5.75 -25.54 38.64
CA GLU A 3 5.09 -25.33 37.36
C GLU A 3 4.91 -23.83 37.10
N VAL A 4 5.41 -23.35 35.96
CA VAL A 4 5.25 -21.98 35.50
C VAL A 4 4.21 -21.98 34.38
N TYR A 5 3.02 -21.43 34.66
CA TYR A 5 2.00 -21.15 33.64
C TYR A 5 2.35 -19.88 32.84
N PRO A 6 2.01 -19.79 31.54
CA PRO A 6 2.20 -18.56 30.76
C PRO A 6 1.07 -17.54 31.02
N PRO A 7 1.31 -16.23 30.87
CA PRO A 7 0.32 -15.20 31.15
C PRO A 7 -0.71 -15.06 30.01
N ALA A 8 -1.95 -14.74 30.37
CA ALA A 8 -3.08 -14.53 29.47
C ALA A 8 -2.92 -13.27 28.57
N LYS A 9 -3.39 -13.37 27.32
CA LYS A 9 -3.46 -12.26 26.33
C LYS A 9 -4.44 -11.16 26.79
N PRO A 10 -4.14 -9.86 26.59
CA PRO A 10 -5.12 -8.79 26.79
C PRO A 10 -6.04 -8.59 25.57
N GLU A 11 -7.33 -8.36 25.85
CA GLU A 11 -8.39 -7.99 24.89
C GLU A 11 -8.13 -6.64 24.20
N ARG A 12 -8.38 -6.56 22.89
CA ARG A 12 -8.39 -5.30 22.12
C ARG A 12 -9.75 -4.61 22.23
N LYS A 13 -9.80 -3.44 22.87
CA LYS A 13 -10.95 -2.52 22.81
C LYS A 13 -10.84 -1.64 21.56
N SER A 14 -11.92 -1.60 20.78
CA SER A 14 -12.10 -0.78 19.58
C SER A 14 -12.15 0.72 19.90
N HIS A 15 -11.44 1.54 19.14
CA HIS A 15 -11.56 3.00 19.19
C HIS A 15 -11.77 3.58 17.77
N PRO A 16 -12.88 4.30 17.50
CA PRO A 16 -13.10 4.97 16.22
C PRO A 16 -12.36 6.31 16.16
N LEU A 17 -12.00 6.76 14.94
CA LEU A 17 -11.26 8.02 14.71
C LEU A 17 -12.18 9.23 14.45
N PRO A 18 -11.72 10.48 14.72
CA PRO A 18 -12.57 11.67 14.77
C PRO A 18 -12.63 12.48 13.46
N VAL A 19 -13.72 13.22 13.28
CA VAL A 19 -14.04 14.08 12.10
C VAL A 19 -13.41 15.48 12.23
N ARG A 20 -12.89 16.04 11.13
CA ARG A 20 -12.29 17.39 11.07
C ARG A 20 -13.27 18.47 10.54
N PRO A 21 -13.22 19.72 11.07
CA PRO A 21 -14.03 20.84 10.57
C PRO A 21 -13.34 21.60 9.41
N ILE A 22 -14.15 22.10 8.48
CA ILE A 22 -13.73 22.93 7.34
C ILE A 22 -13.91 24.42 7.71
N ALA A 23 -12.86 25.23 7.57
CA ALA A 23 -12.94 26.69 7.65
C ALA A 23 -12.80 27.30 6.25
N ALA A 24 -13.71 28.22 5.91
CA ALA A 24 -13.75 28.96 4.64
C ALA A 24 -12.80 30.18 4.66
N PRO A 25 -12.21 30.60 3.52
CA PRO A 25 -11.43 31.83 3.48
C PRO A 25 -12.29 33.05 3.15
N THR A 26 -12.16 34.05 4.00
CA THR A 26 -12.71 35.41 3.91
C THR A 26 -11.69 36.32 3.21
N SER A 27 -11.94 36.75 1.96
CA SER A 27 -11.37 38.00 1.41
C SER A 27 -12.00 38.34 0.06
N ALA A 28 -12.35 39.63 -0.13
CA ALA A 28 -12.95 40.15 -1.35
C ALA A 28 -11.97 40.12 -2.56
N PRO A 29 -12.44 39.94 -3.81
CA PRO A 29 -11.58 39.84 -4.99
C PRO A 29 -11.13 41.21 -5.52
N ARG A 30 -9.86 41.30 -5.94
CA ARG A 30 -9.25 42.49 -6.59
C ARG A 30 -9.80 42.75 -8.02
N PRO A 31 -9.65 43.98 -8.55
CA PRO A 31 -10.17 44.40 -9.86
C PRO A 31 -9.62 43.57 -11.04
N LEU A 32 -10.45 43.37 -12.06
CA LEU A 32 -10.19 42.47 -13.20
C LEU A 32 -8.94 42.83 -14.02
N ALA A 33 -8.62 44.11 -14.14
CA ALA A 33 -7.47 44.60 -14.92
C ALA A 33 -6.12 44.23 -14.27
N GLU A 34 -6.02 44.24 -12.93
CA GLU A 34 -4.82 43.75 -12.22
C GLU A 34 -4.63 42.23 -12.33
N ARG A 35 -5.69 41.47 -12.64
CA ARG A 35 -5.61 40.01 -12.74
C ARG A 35 -5.00 39.52 -14.06
N LEU A 36 -4.92 40.37 -15.07
CA LEU A 36 -4.57 39.99 -16.45
C LEU A 36 -3.14 40.40 -16.87
N SER A 37 -2.50 41.32 -16.15
CA SER A 37 -1.19 41.87 -16.55
C SER A 37 0.02 41.28 -15.82
N GLU A 38 -0.19 40.55 -14.72
CA GLU A 38 0.88 39.76 -14.13
C GLU A 38 0.72 38.31 -14.62
N PRO A 39 1.76 37.70 -15.22
CA PRO A 39 1.83 36.26 -15.29
C PRO A 39 1.82 35.78 -13.84
N ARG A 40 0.66 35.33 -13.36
CA ARG A 40 0.65 34.51 -12.16
C ARG A 40 1.60 33.36 -12.46
N PRO A 41 2.63 33.13 -11.63
CA PRO A 41 3.33 31.86 -11.68
C PRO A 41 2.23 30.80 -11.67
N LEU A 42 2.17 29.99 -12.73
CA LEU A 42 1.38 28.77 -12.67
C LEU A 42 1.82 28.08 -11.38
N PRO A 43 0.90 27.71 -10.47
CA PRO A 43 1.28 26.99 -9.28
C PRO A 43 2.16 25.84 -9.73
N ASP A 44 3.38 25.78 -9.19
CA ASP A 44 4.33 24.77 -9.60
C ASP A 44 3.68 23.42 -9.35
N PHE A 45 3.30 22.73 -10.43
CA PHE A 45 2.70 21.40 -10.34
C PHE A 45 3.74 20.37 -9.79
N LYS A 46 4.97 20.81 -9.48
CA LYS A 46 5.99 20.09 -8.71
C LYS A 46 5.82 20.19 -7.20
N CYS A 47 4.64 19.90 -6.67
CA CYS A 47 4.50 19.22 -5.39
C CYS A 47 3.04 18.86 -5.19
N LYS A 48 2.66 17.64 -5.57
CA LYS A 48 1.74 16.90 -4.70
C LYS A 48 2.37 16.97 -3.32
N SER A 49 1.74 17.65 -2.37
CA SER A 49 2.36 17.88 -1.06
C SER A 49 2.88 16.56 -0.49
N SER A 50 3.95 16.56 0.28
CA SER A 50 4.48 15.33 0.90
C SER A 50 3.37 14.53 1.63
N ALA A 51 2.39 15.24 2.19
CA ALA A 51 1.19 14.68 2.80
C ALA A 51 0.25 13.97 1.79
N GLU A 52 0.01 14.54 0.61
CA GLU A 52 -0.77 13.88 -0.45
C GLU A 52 -0.04 12.66 -1.00
N ALA A 53 1.27 12.75 -1.21
CA ALA A 53 2.09 11.62 -1.65
C ALA A 53 2.05 10.48 -0.62
N GLN A 54 2.12 10.80 0.68
CA GLN A 54 1.96 9.84 1.76
C GLN A 54 0.57 9.19 1.77
N GLY A 55 -0.50 10.00 1.63
CA GLY A 55 -1.86 9.48 1.57
C GLY A 55 -2.11 8.54 0.38
N ILE A 56 -1.53 8.86 -0.78
CA ILE A 56 -1.59 8.00 -1.97
C ILE A 56 -0.84 6.69 -1.73
N LEU A 57 0.39 6.76 -1.21
CA LEU A 57 1.20 5.56 -0.97
C LEU A 57 0.56 4.65 0.08
N SER A 58 0.00 5.23 1.15
CA SER A 58 -0.73 4.48 2.18
C SER A 58 -1.93 3.73 1.61
N LYS A 59 -2.74 4.38 0.77
CA LYS A 59 -3.87 3.73 0.09
C LYS A 59 -3.41 2.61 -0.84
N LYS A 60 -2.31 2.80 -1.55
CA LYS A 60 -1.72 1.78 -2.45
C LYS A 60 -1.26 0.55 -1.66
N VAL A 61 -0.54 0.74 -0.56
CA VAL A 61 -0.07 -0.37 0.30
C VAL A 61 -1.25 -1.12 0.91
N GLY A 62 -2.24 -0.40 1.46
CA GLY A 62 -3.44 -1.05 2.01
C GLY A 62 -4.19 -1.89 0.98
N ALA A 63 -4.51 -1.32 -0.19
CA ALA A 63 -5.19 -2.04 -1.26
C ALA A 63 -4.38 -3.23 -1.80
N THR A 64 -3.06 -3.15 -1.80
CA THR A 64 -2.16 -4.24 -2.21
C THR A 64 -2.17 -5.36 -1.17
N THR A 65 -2.17 -5.00 0.12
CA THR A 65 -2.25 -5.95 1.23
C THR A 65 -3.57 -6.73 1.20
N ASP A 66 -4.70 -6.04 1.00
CA ASP A 66 -6.02 -6.67 0.86
C ASP A 66 -6.06 -7.66 -0.31
N ARG A 67 -5.42 -7.30 -1.44
CA ARG A 67 -5.31 -8.20 -2.60
C ARG A 67 -4.46 -9.43 -2.31
N PHE A 68 -3.36 -9.28 -1.57
CA PHE A 68 -2.54 -10.43 -1.16
C PHE A 68 -3.30 -11.32 -0.19
N GLN A 69 -4.10 -10.78 0.72
CA GLN A 69 -4.93 -11.58 1.62
C GLN A 69 -5.84 -12.53 0.83
N ALA A 70 -6.45 -12.07 -0.28
CA ALA A 70 -7.28 -12.90 -1.14
C ALA A 70 -6.54 -14.08 -1.79
N ILE A 71 -5.20 -14.00 -1.96
CA ILE A 71 -4.36 -15.13 -2.38
C ILE A 71 -4.31 -16.16 -1.26
N PHE A 72 -3.93 -15.74 -0.05
CA PHE A 72 -3.75 -16.62 1.09
C PHE A 72 -5.06 -17.24 1.59
N ASP A 73 -6.18 -16.54 1.43
CA ASP A 73 -7.52 -17.05 1.75
C ASP A 73 -7.88 -18.30 0.92
N LYS A 74 -7.23 -18.48 -0.25
CA LYS A 74 -7.33 -19.70 -1.05
C LYS A 74 -6.20 -20.67 -0.71
N LYS A 75 -6.02 -20.96 0.59
CA LYS A 75 -4.97 -21.85 1.11
C LYS A 75 -4.83 -23.15 0.33
N TYR A 76 -5.95 -23.82 0.04
CA TYR A 76 -5.92 -25.07 -0.72
C TYR A 76 -5.32 -24.90 -2.13
N LEU A 77 -5.40 -23.74 -2.78
CA LEU A 77 -4.72 -23.48 -4.07
C LEU A 77 -3.28 -23.03 -3.87
N PHE A 78 -3.04 -22.24 -2.81
CA PHE A 78 -1.70 -21.80 -2.42
C PHE A 78 -0.77 -22.99 -2.18
N ASP A 79 -1.24 -24.00 -1.44
CA ASP A 79 -0.46 -25.18 -1.07
C ASP A 79 -0.08 -26.04 -2.30
N HIS A 80 -0.75 -25.86 -3.44
CA HIS A 80 -0.40 -26.53 -4.71
C HIS A 80 0.62 -25.76 -5.56
N LEU A 81 1.02 -24.55 -5.16
CA LEU A 81 2.14 -23.86 -5.79
C LEU A 81 3.46 -24.56 -5.43
N ASN A 82 4.49 -24.40 -6.26
CA ASN A 82 5.81 -24.89 -5.91
C ASN A 82 6.39 -24.09 -4.71
N GLU A 83 7.34 -24.70 -4.00
CA GLU A 83 7.90 -24.14 -2.78
C GLU A 83 8.55 -22.75 -3.00
N ASP A 84 9.24 -22.55 -4.11
CA ASP A 84 9.89 -21.26 -4.43
C ASP A 84 8.87 -20.13 -4.61
N TRP A 85 7.74 -20.42 -5.24
CA TRP A 85 6.66 -19.45 -5.42
C TRP A 85 5.99 -19.14 -4.09
N GLN A 86 5.75 -20.16 -3.26
CA GLN A 86 5.21 -19.95 -1.91
C GLN A 86 6.15 -19.05 -1.09
N LYS A 87 7.46 -19.34 -1.08
CA LYS A 87 8.48 -18.53 -0.41
C LYS A 87 8.50 -17.08 -0.91
N ALA A 88 8.47 -16.88 -2.22
CA ALA A 88 8.48 -15.54 -2.82
C ALA A 88 7.22 -14.73 -2.42
N LEU A 89 6.05 -15.37 -2.39
CA LEU A 89 4.80 -14.73 -1.99
C LEU A 89 4.78 -14.41 -0.49
N HIS A 90 5.24 -15.33 0.36
CA HIS A 90 5.37 -15.08 1.79
C HIS A 90 6.31 -13.92 2.09
N ARG A 91 7.51 -13.93 1.50
CA ARG A 91 8.48 -12.85 1.65
C ARG A 91 7.87 -11.48 1.31
N PHE A 92 7.14 -11.41 0.20
CA PHE A 92 6.52 -10.16 -0.22
C PHE A 92 5.36 -9.75 0.70
N ALA A 93 4.57 -10.70 1.19
CA ALA A 93 3.53 -10.42 2.18
C ALA A 93 4.10 -9.88 3.49
N ASP A 94 5.22 -10.43 3.96
CA ASP A 94 5.91 -9.93 5.15
C ASP A 94 6.42 -8.50 4.92
N GLN A 95 6.95 -8.19 3.73
CA GLN A 95 7.36 -6.84 3.34
C GLN A 95 6.19 -5.86 3.26
N LEU A 96 5.04 -6.27 2.73
CA LEU A 96 3.82 -5.45 2.72
C LEU A 96 3.29 -5.18 4.12
N ASN A 97 3.28 -6.19 4.99
CA ASN A 97 2.87 -6.05 6.39
C ASN A 97 3.81 -5.09 7.14
N TRP A 98 5.10 -5.16 6.89
CA TRP A 98 6.05 -4.18 7.43
C TRP A 98 5.77 -2.76 6.90
N LEU A 99 5.49 -2.61 5.61
CA LEU A 99 5.14 -1.32 5.03
C LEU A 99 3.89 -0.73 5.69
N ASP A 100 2.83 -1.52 5.84
CA ASP A 100 1.58 -1.11 6.48
C ASP A 100 1.79 -0.62 7.92
N GLN A 101 2.65 -1.31 8.67
CA GLN A 101 3.02 -0.94 10.04
C GLN A 101 3.95 0.27 10.16
N ASN A 102 4.55 0.73 9.06
CA ASN A 102 5.54 1.81 9.04
C ASN A 102 5.14 2.97 8.11
N LEU A 103 3.86 3.07 7.71
CA LEU A 103 3.36 4.14 6.84
C LEU A 103 3.48 5.55 7.46
N ASP A 104 3.53 5.65 8.78
CA ASP A 104 3.82 6.90 9.50
C ASP A 104 5.23 7.43 9.21
N LYS A 105 6.17 6.54 8.88
CA LYS A 105 7.57 6.86 8.57
C LYS A 105 7.83 7.19 7.10
N ILE A 106 6.82 7.16 6.23
CA ILE A 106 6.95 7.54 4.81
C ILE A 106 7.72 8.87 4.58
N PRO A 107 7.53 9.93 5.40
CA PRO A 107 8.29 11.16 5.23
C PRO A 107 9.81 10.99 5.40
N THR A 108 10.25 10.00 6.19
CA THR A 108 11.67 9.70 6.42
C THR A 108 12.28 8.80 5.34
N TRP A 109 11.47 8.18 4.50
CA TRP A 109 11.96 7.34 3.40
C TRP A 109 12.61 8.18 2.30
N SER A 110 13.60 7.61 1.62
CA SER A 110 14.17 8.22 0.44
C SER A 110 13.13 8.28 -0.69
N LYS A 111 13.35 9.17 -1.66
CA LYS A 111 12.52 9.24 -2.87
C LYS A 111 12.49 7.89 -3.60
N GLU A 112 13.65 7.24 -3.71
CA GLU A 112 13.80 5.94 -4.36
C GLU A 112 13.00 4.84 -3.66
N GLN A 113 13.01 4.80 -2.31
CA GLN A 113 12.21 3.85 -1.54
C GLN A 113 10.71 4.04 -1.81
N ARG A 114 10.22 5.28 -1.79
CA ARG A 114 8.81 5.58 -2.09
C ARG A 114 8.42 5.19 -3.51
N GLU A 115 9.30 5.43 -4.49
CA GLU A 115 9.07 5.05 -5.89
C GLU A 115 9.05 3.53 -6.08
N LYS A 116 9.98 2.80 -5.45
CA LYS A 116 10.00 1.33 -5.46
C LYS A 116 8.71 0.74 -4.87
N VAL A 117 8.24 1.26 -3.73
CA VAL A 117 6.97 0.84 -3.13
C VAL A 117 5.79 1.17 -4.04
N SER A 118 5.75 2.39 -4.59
CA SER A 118 4.69 2.81 -5.50
C SER A 118 4.61 1.91 -6.74
N TRP A 119 5.77 1.60 -7.34
CA TRP A 119 5.87 0.72 -8.50
C TRP A 119 5.39 -0.69 -8.17
N ALA A 120 5.88 -1.28 -7.07
CA ALA A 120 5.47 -2.63 -6.66
C ALA A 120 3.95 -2.72 -6.43
N CYS A 121 3.35 -1.71 -5.77
CA CYS A 121 1.90 -1.67 -5.56
C CYS A 121 1.12 -1.49 -6.88
N GLU A 122 1.61 -0.66 -7.81
CA GLU A 122 0.99 -0.49 -9.13
C GLU A 122 1.05 -1.78 -9.96
N SER A 123 2.19 -2.45 -9.98
CA SER A 123 2.35 -3.72 -10.71
C SER A 123 1.39 -4.79 -10.19
N ILE A 124 1.21 -4.91 -8.87
CA ILE A 124 0.19 -5.79 -8.29
C ILE A 124 -1.22 -5.29 -8.60
N GLY A 125 -1.42 -3.97 -8.61
CA GLY A 125 -2.68 -3.33 -8.93
C GLY A 125 -3.23 -3.68 -10.31
N CYS A 126 -2.33 -3.91 -11.27
CA CYS A 126 -2.62 -4.33 -12.64
C CYS A 126 -2.91 -5.82 -12.80
N VAL A 127 -2.70 -6.65 -11.77
CA VAL A 127 -3.01 -8.08 -11.84
C VAL A 127 -4.53 -8.27 -11.73
N GLU A 128 -5.11 -8.92 -12.73
CA GLU A 128 -6.53 -9.26 -12.76
C GLU A 128 -6.81 -10.51 -11.92
N PHE A 129 -7.11 -10.32 -10.62
CA PHE A 129 -7.48 -11.39 -9.69
C PHE A 129 -8.85 -11.99 -9.96
N SER A 130 -9.75 -11.23 -10.57
CA SER A 130 -11.11 -11.67 -10.86
C SER A 130 -11.53 -11.12 -12.22
N THR A 131 -12.13 -11.99 -13.03
CA THR A 131 -12.88 -11.56 -14.20
C THR A 131 -14.26 -12.21 -14.16
N PRO A 132 -15.25 -11.65 -14.87
CA PRO A 132 -16.60 -12.21 -14.91
C PRO A 132 -16.67 -13.62 -15.52
N SER A 133 -15.70 -13.97 -16.37
CA SER A 133 -15.71 -15.19 -17.19
C SER A 133 -15.05 -16.40 -16.53
N GLU A 134 -14.12 -16.20 -15.60
CA GLU A 134 -13.32 -17.28 -15.02
C GLU A 134 -13.08 -17.08 -13.52
N PRO A 135 -13.41 -18.09 -12.68
CA PRO A 135 -13.19 -17.99 -11.25
C PRO A 135 -11.69 -17.97 -10.94
N LEU A 136 -11.32 -17.30 -9.84
CA LEU A 136 -9.94 -17.21 -9.37
C LEU A 136 -9.24 -18.57 -9.30
N ALA A 137 -9.97 -19.64 -8.94
CA ALA A 137 -9.41 -20.99 -8.86
C ALA A 137 -8.82 -21.49 -10.20
N CYS A 138 -9.46 -21.20 -11.33
CA CYS A 138 -8.99 -21.63 -12.65
C CYS A 138 -7.72 -20.89 -13.09
N ARG A 139 -7.55 -19.65 -12.66
CA ARG A 139 -6.40 -18.80 -13.03
C ARG A 139 -5.40 -18.59 -11.92
N TYR A 140 -5.56 -19.25 -10.78
CA TYR A 140 -4.80 -18.97 -9.57
C TYR A 140 -3.29 -18.93 -9.85
N ARG A 141 -2.77 -19.96 -10.54
CA ARG A 141 -1.35 -20.03 -10.92
C ARG A 141 -0.91 -18.87 -11.83
N LYS A 142 -1.76 -18.41 -12.74
CA LYS A 142 -1.47 -17.26 -13.63
C LYS A 142 -1.46 -15.96 -12.81
N VAL A 143 -2.42 -15.80 -11.91
CA VAL A 143 -2.58 -14.62 -11.04
C VAL A 143 -1.44 -14.53 -10.02
N THR A 144 -0.93 -15.65 -9.50
CA THR A 144 0.19 -15.65 -8.55
C THR A 144 1.55 -15.50 -9.22
N ARG A 145 1.65 -15.72 -10.54
CA ARG A 145 2.92 -15.61 -11.27
C ARG A 145 3.47 -14.18 -11.24
N GLU A 146 2.64 -13.17 -11.51
CA GLU A 146 3.07 -11.78 -11.55
C GLU A 146 3.56 -11.28 -10.17
N PRO A 147 2.81 -11.50 -9.06
CA PRO A 147 3.32 -11.24 -7.71
C PRO A 147 4.66 -11.90 -7.38
N VAL A 148 4.87 -13.15 -7.82
CA VAL A 148 6.16 -13.84 -7.65
C VAL A 148 7.29 -13.13 -8.41
N HIS A 149 7.04 -12.66 -9.64
CA HIS A 149 8.05 -11.90 -10.41
C HIS A 149 8.40 -10.57 -9.73
N ILE A 150 7.40 -9.88 -9.17
CA ILE A 150 7.60 -8.62 -8.45
C ILE A 150 8.43 -8.86 -7.18
N SER A 151 8.11 -9.90 -6.41
CA SER A 151 8.90 -10.32 -5.24
C SER A 151 10.35 -10.63 -5.61
N ASN A 152 10.56 -11.40 -6.68
CA ASN A 152 11.89 -11.77 -7.16
C ASN A 152 12.68 -10.60 -7.78
N GLY A 153 12.00 -9.53 -8.18
CA GLY A 153 12.61 -8.29 -8.66
C GLY A 153 13.32 -7.47 -7.57
N ARG A 154 13.22 -7.89 -6.30
CA ARG A 154 13.97 -7.35 -5.16
C ARG A 154 13.77 -5.85 -4.88
N TYR A 155 12.65 -5.29 -5.36
CA TYR A 155 12.31 -3.87 -5.18
C TYR A 155 12.17 -3.46 -3.71
N LEU A 156 11.77 -4.41 -2.85
CA LEU A 156 11.54 -4.20 -1.43
C LEU A 156 12.66 -4.78 -0.54
N ASP A 157 13.79 -5.22 -1.12
CA ASP A 157 14.88 -5.89 -0.37
C ASP A 157 15.59 -5.00 0.64
N TRP A 158 15.40 -3.68 0.56
CA TRP A 158 15.86 -2.74 1.57
C TRP A 158 15.09 -2.88 2.89
N ILE A 159 13.94 -3.56 2.88
CA ILE A 159 13.20 -3.98 4.07
C ILE A 159 13.77 -5.33 4.51
N ILE A 160 14.46 -5.33 5.65
CA ILE A 160 15.06 -6.50 6.28
C ILE A 160 14.13 -6.96 7.40
N LEU A 161 13.68 -8.22 7.33
CA LEU A 161 12.70 -8.84 8.23
C LEU A 161 13.30 -10.04 8.97
#